data_AF-A0A085WRK8-F1
#
_entry.id   AF-A0A085WRK8-F1
#
_cell.length_a   1.000
_cell.length_b   1.000
_cell.length_c   1.000
_cell.angle_alpha   90.00
_cell.angle_beta   90.00
_cell.angle_gamma   90.00
#
_symmetry.space_group_name_H-M   'P 1'
#
loop_
_entity.id
_entity.type
_entity.pdbx_description
1 polymer ?
#
loop_
_entity_poly.entity_id
_entity_poly.type
_entity_poly.pdbx_seq_one_letter_code
_entity_poly.pdbx_strand_id
1 'polypeptide(L)'
;MNDEKAEKVRFGRAQKFRLSPKGTEAAQAYTAMIEAAKEGNGRAQFDAARAAWGAPLGLSSEDGLFLVEFGESARTIPEAARNLESCGTTAKEVKAAVERLLTSGMLEPLPAAPPPPAPPPRRYW
;
A
#
# COMPACT_ATOMS: atom_id res chain seq x y z
N MET A 1 -13.63 -28.25 -7.59
CA MET A 1 -13.24 -27.38 -6.46
C MET A 1 -13.63 -25.96 -6.83
N ASN A 2 -14.43 -25.31 -6.00
CA ASN A 2 -15.17 -24.09 -6.34
C ASN A 2 -14.26 -22.93 -6.76
N ASP A 3 -14.53 -22.42 -7.96
CA ASP A 3 -14.17 -21.09 -8.46
C ASP A 3 -14.88 -20.04 -7.58
N GLU A 4 -14.35 -19.78 -6.39
CA GLU A 4 -14.73 -18.62 -5.61
C GLU A 4 -14.07 -17.42 -6.27
N LYS A 5 -14.75 -16.86 -7.28
CA LYS A 5 -14.39 -15.59 -7.91
C LYS A 5 -14.34 -14.56 -6.80
N ALA A 6 -13.16 -14.35 -6.22
CA ALA A 6 -12.88 -13.23 -5.34
C ALA A 6 -13.45 -11.99 -6.04
N GLU A 7 -14.54 -11.46 -5.50
CA GLU A 7 -15.23 -10.33 -6.06
C GLU A 7 -14.21 -9.20 -6.11
N LYS A 8 -13.69 -8.92 -7.32
CA LYS A 8 -12.52 -8.09 -7.47
C LYS A 8 -12.96 -6.66 -7.18
N VAL A 9 -12.86 -6.26 -5.91
CA VAL A 9 -13.30 -4.95 -5.43
C VAL A 9 -12.66 -3.89 -6.31
N ARG A 10 -13.50 -3.26 -7.13
CA ARG A 10 -13.04 -2.22 -8.06
C ARG A 10 -13.02 -0.91 -7.31
N PHE A 11 -11.85 -0.56 -6.80
CA PHE A 11 -11.62 0.77 -6.22
C PHE A 11 -11.62 1.83 -7.31
N GLY A 12 -12.37 2.92 -7.08
CA GLY A 12 -12.34 4.09 -7.95
C GLY A 12 -10.93 4.72 -7.98
N ARG A 13 -10.60 5.46 -9.05
CA ARG A 13 -9.27 6.11 -9.17
C ARG A 13 -8.96 7.09 -8.04
N ALA A 14 -9.99 7.67 -7.43
CA ALA A 14 -9.89 8.60 -6.30
C ALA A 14 -9.89 7.88 -4.92
N GLN A 15 -9.95 6.55 -4.89
CA GLN A 15 -9.90 5.79 -3.64
C GLN A 15 -8.54 5.99 -2.99
N LYS A 16 -8.55 6.57 -1.79
CA LYS A 16 -7.37 6.66 -0.94
C LYS A 16 -7.26 5.45 -0.03
N PHE A 17 -6.04 5.06 0.26
CA PHE A 17 -5.72 3.99 1.20
C PHE A 17 -4.83 4.55 2.30
N ARG A 18 -4.97 4.00 3.50
CA ARG A 18 -4.09 4.27 4.64
C ARG A 18 -3.65 2.96 5.27
N LEU A 19 -2.57 2.98 6.04
CA LEU A 19 -2.23 1.86 6.91
C LEU A 19 -3.33 1.64 7.95
N SER A 20 -3.66 0.36 8.18
CA SER A 20 -4.34 -0.08 9.40
C SER A 20 -3.35 -0.03 10.58
N PRO A 21 -3.80 -0.19 11.84
CA PRO A 21 -2.89 -0.33 12.98
C PRO A 21 -1.84 -1.44 12.78
N LYS A 22 -2.28 -2.59 12.25
CA LYS A 22 -1.41 -3.71 11.89
C LYS A 22 -0.39 -3.32 10.81
N GLY A 23 -0.83 -2.57 9.80
CA GLY A 23 0.04 -2.05 8.76
C GLY A 23 1.09 -1.07 9.29
N THR A 24 0.72 -0.21 10.25
CA THR A 24 1.62 0.73 10.91
C THR A 24 2.71 0.00 11.70
N GLU A 25 2.34 -1.01 12.48
CA GLU A 25 3.31 -1.85 13.20
C GLU A 25 4.26 -2.57 12.24
N ALA A 26 3.73 -3.13 11.14
CA ALA A 26 4.53 -3.79 10.12
C ALA A 26 5.52 -2.82 9.44
N ALA A 27 5.10 -1.59 9.14
CA ALA A 27 5.95 -0.54 8.58
C ALA A 27 7.07 -0.14 9.56
N GLN A 28 6.77 0.04 10.84
CA GLN A 28 7.77 0.33 11.86
C GLN A 28 8.79 -0.80 12.01
N ALA A 29 8.32 -2.05 12.05
CA ALA A 29 9.18 -3.23 12.08
C ALA A 29 10.07 -3.31 10.83
N TYR A 30 9.56 -2.94 9.66
CA TYR A 30 10.34 -2.88 8.42
C TYR A 30 11.43 -1.81 8.48
N THR A 31 11.11 -0.60 8.95
CA THR A 31 12.09 0.47 9.14
C THR A 31 13.19 0.05 10.13
N ALA A 32 12.83 -0.56 11.25
CA ALA A 32 13.80 -1.08 12.22
C ALA A 32 14.70 -2.17 11.61
N MET A 33 14.14 -3.06 10.79
CA MET A 33 14.90 -4.07 10.05
C MET A 33 15.86 -3.43 9.05
N ILE A 34 15.45 -2.39 8.31
CA ILE A 34 16.34 -1.65 7.41
C ILE A 34 17.50 -1.04 8.19
N GLU A 35 17.24 -0.37 9.31
CA GLU A 35 18.29 0.24 10.14
C GLU A 35 19.27 -0.82 10.66
N ALA A 36 18.78 -1.94 11.18
CA ALA A 36 19.63 -3.05 11.62
C ALA A 36 20.45 -3.65 10.47
N ALA A 37 19.87 -3.73 9.28
CA ALA A 37 20.55 -4.28 8.12
C ALA A 37 21.61 -3.34 7.52
N LYS A 38 21.62 -2.04 7.86
CA LYS A 38 22.71 -1.12 7.51
C LYS A 38 24.05 -1.52 8.13
N GLU A 39 24.01 -2.20 9.28
CA GLU A 39 25.20 -2.71 9.98
C GLU A 39 25.67 -4.08 9.43
N GLY A 40 24.88 -4.68 8.55
CA GLY A 40 25.14 -6.01 7.98
C GLY A 40 26.14 -6.01 6.80
N ASN A 41 26.64 -7.20 6.48
CA ASN A 41 27.59 -7.43 5.39
C ASN A 41 26.85 -7.90 4.12
N GLY A 42 26.35 -6.92 3.36
CA GLY A 42 26.04 -7.08 1.94
C GLY A 42 24.62 -7.50 1.56
N ARG A 43 24.38 -7.53 0.24
CA ARG A 43 23.04 -7.62 -0.35
C ARG A 43 22.28 -8.90 0.00
N ALA A 44 22.96 -10.05 0.07
CA ALA A 44 22.33 -11.33 0.39
C ALA A 44 21.77 -11.35 1.81
N GLN A 45 22.49 -10.78 2.78
CA GLN A 45 22.02 -10.68 4.16
C GLN A 45 20.82 -9.74 4.25
N PHE A 46 20.86 -8.61 3.53
CA PHE A 46 19.74 -7.68 3.45
C PHE A 46 18.48 -8.34 2.85
N ASP A 47 18.62 -9.07 1.76
CA ASP A 47 17.48 -9.75 1.11
C ASP A 47 16.90 -10.86 2.01
N ALA A 48 17.75 -11.59 2.75
CA ALA A 48 17.30 -12.54 3.76
C ALA A 48 16.55 -11.88 4.92
N ALA A 49 17.03 -10.72 5.40
CA ALA A 49 16.35 -9.96 6.45
C ALA A 49 14.96 -9.47 6.01
N ARG A 50 14.83 -8.99 4.77
CA ARG A 50 13.53 -8.60 4.19
C ARG A 50 12.58 -9.80 4.10
N ALA A 51 13.06 -10.96 3.66
CA ALA A 51 12.26 -12.17 3.60
C ALA A 51 11.80 -12.64 4.99
N ALA A 52 12.71 -12.62 5.97
CA ALA A 52 12.42 -13.01 7.35
C ALA A 52 11.39 -12.09 8.03
N TRP A 53 11.44 -10.78 7.74
CA TRP A 53 10.44 -9.82 8.21
C TRP A 53 9.05 -10.07 7.60
N GLY A 54 8.97 -10.30 6.29
CA GLY A 54 7.69 -10.43 5.58
C GLY A 54 6.98 -11.76 5.82
N ALA A 55 7.73 -12.86 5.96
CA ALA A 55 7.20 -14.21 6.11
C ALA A 55 6.13 -14.40 7.20
N PRO A 56 6.35 -13.98 8.48
CA PRO A 56 5.35 -14.14 9.54
C PRO A 56 4.08 -13.31 9.30
N LEU A 57 4.14 -12.28 8.45
CA LEU A 57 3.04 -11.38 8.14
C LEU A 57 2.29 -11.78 6.86
N GLY A 58 2.75 -12.83 6.16
CA GLY A 58 2.23 -13.22 4.84
C GLY A 58 2.53 -12.17 3.77
N LEU A 59 3.62 -11.41 3.92
CA LEU A 59 4.03 -10.34 3.03
C LEU A 59 5.23 -10.74 2.17
N SER A 60 5.32 -10.17 0.97
CA SER A 60 6.53 -10.20 0.15
C SER A 60 7.62 -9.33 0.77
N SER A 61 8.88 -9.66 0.51
CA SER A 61 10.05 -8.85 0.89
C SER A 61 10.07 -7.44 0.27
N GLU A 62 9.26 -7.22 -0.77
CA GLU A 62 9.05 -5.94 -1.44
C GLU A 62 7.89 -5.12 -0.85
N ASP A 63 6.97 -5.78 -0.13
CA ASP A 63 5.76 -5.12 0.39
C ASP A 63 6.10 -4.04 1.44
N GLY A 64 7.28 -4.13 2.08
CA GLY A 64 7.78 -3.13 3.02
C GLY A 64 7.95 -1.74 2.42
N LEU A 65 8.36 -1.63 1.15
CA LEU A 65 8.48 -0.34 0.45
C LEU A 65 7.10 0.35 0.37
N PHE A 66 6.07 -0.41 0.01
CA PHE A 66 4.71 0.11 -0.10
C PHE A 66 4.13 0.46 1.28
N LEU A 67 4.44 -0.31 2.32
CA LEU A 67 4.03 0.02 3.69
C LEU A 67 4.61 1.35 4.15
N VAL A 68 5.89 1.61 3.88
CA VAL A 68 6.53 2.90 4.20
C VAL A 68 5.86 4.03 3.44
N GLU A 69 5.62 3.85 2.14
CA GLU A 69 4.94 4.83 1.29
C GLU A 69 3.54 5.20 1.83
N PHE A 70 2.70 4.21 2.15
CA PHE A 70 1.36 4.47 2.70
C PHE A 70 1.36 4.90 4.19
N GLY A 71 2.50 4.76 4.88
CA GLY A 71 2.67 5.18 6.26
C GLY A 71 2.85 6.67 6.45
N GLU A 72 3.38 7.37 5.44
CA GLU A 72 3.56 8.82 5.50
C GLU A 72 2.25 9.60 5.38
N SER A 73 1.35 9.16 4.51
CA SER A 73 0.03 9.77 4.34
C SER A 73 -0.91 8.89 3.54
N ALA A 74 -2.22 9.16 3.65
CA ALA A 74 -3.21 8.46 2.86
C ALA A 74 -3.16 8.90 1.39
N ARG A 75 -2.97 7.93 0.48
CA ARG A 75 -2.71 8.17 -0.95
C ARG A 75 -3.57 7.27 -1.83
N THR A 76 -3.80 7.70 -3.06
CA THR A 76 -4.38 6.89 -4.14
C THR A 76 -3.29 6.04 -4.82
N ILE A 77 -3.69 5.00 -5.55
CA ILE A 77 -2.74 4.18 -6.34
C ILE A 77 -1.90 5.04 -7.32
N PRO A 78 -2.48 5.98 -8.09
CA PRO A 78 -1.69 6.84 -8.99
C PRO A 78 -0.74 7.78 -8.25
N GLU A 79 -1.09 8.28 -7.06
CA GLU A 79 -0.20 9.10 -6.24
C GLU A 79 0.99 8.29 -5.74
N ALA A 80 0.74 7.11 -5.17
CA ALA A 80 1.81 6.21 -4.71
C ALA A 80 2.73 5.77 -5.87
N ALA A 81 2.17 5.50 -7.06
CA ALA A 81 2.96 5.16 -8.24
C ALA A 81 3.88 6.29 -8.71
N ARG A 82 3.43 7.55 -8.62
CA ARG A 82 4.28 8.71 -8.94
C ARG A 82 5.40 8.88 -7.92
N ASN A 83 5.13 8.66 -6.64
CA ASN A 83 6.14 8.79 -5.60
C ASN A 83 7.22 7.70 -5.71
N LEU A 84 6.82 6.48 -6.08
CA LEU A 84 7.71 5.33 -6.22
C LEU A 84 8.34 5.18 -7.63
N GLU A 85 8.08 6.10 -8.55
CA GLU A 85 8.60 6.05 -9.92
C GLU A 85 10.14 6.08 -9.93
N SER A 86 10.75 6.87 -9.04
CA SER A 86 12.21 6.95 -8.86
C SER A 86 12.83 5.64 -8.34
N CYS A 87 12.03 4.79 -7.70
CA CYS A 87 12.42 3.46 -7.23
C CYS A 87 12.22 2.37 -8.29
N GLY A 88 11.88 2.73 -9.53
CA GLY A 88 11.64 1.79 -10.63
C GLY A 88 10.33 1.00 -10.51
N THR A 89 9.42 1.44 -9.63
CA THR A 89 8.14 0.77 -9.39
C THR A 89 7.09 1.26 -10.39
N THR A 90 6.33 0.34 -10.96
CA THR A 90 5.25 0.63 -11.91
C THR A 90 3.88 0.72 -11.22
N ALA A 91 2.93 1.42 -11.83
CA ALA A 91 1.55 1.48 -11.33
C ALA A 91 0.88 0.10 -11.23
N LYS A 92 1.32 -0.87 -12.06
CA LYS A 92 0.84 -2.26 -12.01
C LYS A 92 1.32 -2.96 -10.74
N GLU A 93 2.59 -2.76 -10.36
CA GLU A 93 3.17 -3.33 -9.14
C GLU A 93 2.55 -2.69 -7.89
N VAL A 94 2.37 -1.36 -7.89
CA VAL A 94 1.66 -0.67 -6.80
C VAL A 94 0.25 -1.24 -6.63
N LYS A 95 -0.49 -1.41 -7.73
CA LYS A 95 -1.83 -2.01 -7.66
C LYS A 95 -1.80 -3.43 -7.09
N ALA A 96 -0.88 -4.27 -7.55
CA ALA A 96 -0.74 -5.64 -7.06
C ALA A 96 -0.36 -5.67 -5.56
N ALA A 97 0.53 -4.77 -5.13
CA ALA A 97 0.90 -4.61 -3.73
C ALA A 97 -0.30 -4.17 -2.88
N VAL A 98 -1.05 -3.16 -3.33
CA VAL A 98 -2.27 -2.70 -2.63
C VAL A 98 -3.28 -3.83 -2.49
N GLU A 99 -3.53 -4.62 -3.55
CA GLU A 99 -4.44 -5.79 -3.48
C GLU A 99 -3.97 -6.83 -2.44
N ARG A 100 -2.66 -7.14 -2.39
CA ARG A 100 -2.09 -8.02 -1.36
C ARG A 100 -2.21 -7.44 0.05
N LEU A 101 -1.82 -6.17 0.23
CA LEU A 101 -1.84 -5.50 1.53
C LEU A 101 -3.25 -5.33 2.09
N LEU A 102 -4.26 -5.13 1.24
CA LEU A 102 -5.66 -5.15 1.65
C LEU A 102 -6.07 -6.55 2.12
N THR A 103 -5.69 -7.59 1.37
CA THR A 103 -6.00 -8.98 1.73
C THR A 103 -5.35 -9.38 3.06
N SER A 104 -4.13 -8.90 3.34
CA SER A 104 -3.41 -9.14 4.59
C SER A 104 -3.84 -8.23 5.75
N GLY A 105 -4.80 -7.32 5.53
CA GLY A 105 -5.33 -6.39 6.53
C GLY A 105 -4.35 -5.28 6.93
N MET A 106 -3.37 -4.98 6.08
CA MET A 106 -2.34 -3.95 6.31
C MET A 106 -2.79 -2.57 5.82
N LEU A 107 -3.66 -2.54 4.80
CA LEU A 107 -4.27 -1.32 4.29
C LEU A 107 -5.77 -1.31 4.57
N GLU A 108 -6.31 -0.11 4.68
CA GLU A 108 -7.74 0.15 4.73
C GLU A 108 -8.10 1.20 3.66
N PRO A 109 -9.20 0.98 2.91
CA PRO A 109 -9.75 2.02 2.05
C PRO A 109 -10.34 3.14 2.93
N LEU A 110 -9.95 4.38 2.67
CA LEU A 110 -10.61 5.52 3.27
C LEU A 110 -11.97 5.75 2.60
N PRO A 111 -13.05 6.02 3.35
CA PRO A 111 -14.32 6.37 2.74
C PRO A 111 -14.11 7.58 1.81
N ALA A 112 -14.64 7.47 0.58
CA ALA A 112 -14.61 8.58 -0.35
C ALA A 112 -15.31 9.79 0.29
N ALA A 113 -14.74 10.98 0.12
CA ALA A 113 -15.40 12.20 0.58
C ALA A 113 -16.82 12.28 -0.01
N PRO A 114 -17.83 12.70 0.77
CA PRO A 114 -19.18 12.86 0.24
C PRO A 114 -19.15 13.81 -0.96
N PRO A 115 -19.95 13.56 -2.00
CA PRO A 115 -19.99 14.43 -3.17
C PRO A 115 -20.37 15.86 -2.74
N PRO A 116 -19.79 16.90 -3.37
CA PRO A 116 -20.17 18.27 -3.05
C PRO A 116 -21.67 18.47 -3.31
N PRO A 117 -22.35 19.34 -2.54
CA PRO A 117 -23.76 19.63 -2.77
C PRO A 117 -23.96 20.12 -4.21
N ALA A 118 -25.02 19.64 -4.86
CA ALA A 118 -25.32 20.00 -6.24
C ALA A 118 -25.41 21.54 -6.39
N PRO A 119 -24.80 22.13 -7.43
CA PRO A 119 -24.92 23.56 -7.66
C PRO A 119 -26.41 23.93 -7.83
N PRO A 120 -26.86 25.09 -7.33
CA PRO A 120 -28.23 25.52 -7.49
C PRO A 120 -28.59 25.59 -8.99
N PRO A 121 -29.84 25.25 -9.37
CA PRO A 121 -30.25 25.30 -10.77
C PRO A 121 -30.02 26.71 -11.31
N ARG A 122 -29.30 26.80 -12.44
CA ARG A 122 -29.10 28.06 -13.15
C ARG A 122 -30.46 28.59 -13.57
N ARG A 123 -30.94 29.63 -12.88
CA ARG A 123 -32.08 30.42 -13.35
C ARG A 123 -31.61 31.25 -14.55
N TYR A 124 -31.95 30.81 -15.74
CA TYR A 124 -31.94 31.68 -16.91
C TYR A 124 -33.18 32.57 -16.78
N TRP A 125 -32.95 33.87 -16.64
CA TRP A 125 -33.96 34.92 -16.70
C TRP A 125 -33.85 35.62 -18.05
#